data_AF-A0A7V9TVE9-F1
#
_entry.id   AF-A0A7V9TVE9-F1
#
_cell.length_a   1.000
_cell.length_b   1.000
_cell.length_c   1.000
_cell.angle_alpha   90.00
_cell.angle_beta   90.00
_cell.angle_gamma   90.00
#
_symmetry.space_group_name_H-M   'P 1'
#
loop_
_entity.id
_entity.type
_entity.pdbx_description
1 polymer ?
#
loop_
_entity_poly.entity_id
_entity_poly.type
_entity_poly.pdbx_seq_one_letter_code
_entity_poly.pdbx_strand_id
1 'polypeptide(L)'
;MSTNQTPGEKETTKDGGGSRSVVAALIFGLEAPSGIIKTIMVALEETISMPLVITEHGTIRIKGSRVSLDSIVHHFKLGATAEQIVQSFPSLSLGDVYSSIAYYLTHRQEIEEYLQEQETAADALQEQLESNPDYQAEIAELRSRMLGRWTSRQQNGDATPIG
;
A
#
# COMPACT_ATOMS: atom_id res chain seq x y z
N MET A 1 27.03 24.57 -54.30
CA MET A 1 26.81 23.66 -55.45
C MET A 1 28.13 22.97 -55.75
N SER A 2 28.10 21.65 -55.94
CA SER A 2 29.21 20.72 -56.25
C SER A 2 30.27 20.52 -55.17
N THR A 3 30.80 19.33 -54.90
CA THR A 3 30.46 17.93 -55.20
C THR A 3 31.37 17.11 -54.28
N ASN A 4 30.85 16.03 -53.74
CA ASN A 4 31.61 14.99 -53.05
C ASN A 4 32.41 14.18 -54.08
N GLN A 5 33.71 13.87 -53.84
CA GLN A 5 34.37 12.58 -54.18
C GLN A 5 35.90 12.61 -53.96
N THR A 6 36.32 11.80 -52.98
CA THR A 6 37.38 10.74 -52.92
C THR A 6 38.09 10.43 -54.27
N PRO A 7 39.35 9.90 -54.34
CA PRO A 7 39.97 8.95 -53.39
C PRO A 7 41.51 9.04 -53.25
N GLY A 8 42.10 8.20 -52.38
CA GLY A 8 43.56 8.08 -52.29
C GLY A 8 44.07 7.14 -51.22
N GLU A 9 43.57 5.91 -51.20
CA GLU A 9 44.14 4.79 -50.46
C GLU A 9 45.47 4.38 -51.11
N LYS A 10 46.57 4.37 -50.36
CA LYS A 10 47.72 3.49 -50.61
C LYS A 10 48.39 3.09 -49.29
N GLU A 11 48.08 1.86 -48.91
CA GLU A 11 48.99 0.79 -48.49
C GLU A 11 50.30 1.19 -47.79
N THR A 12 50.51 0.57 -46.62
CA THR A 12 51.60 -0.40 -46.36
C THR A 12 51.61 -0.66 -44.85
N THR A 13 51.96 -1.80 -44.27
CA THR A 13 52.26 -3.16 -44.66
C THR A 13 52.52 -3.88 -43.33
N LYS A 14 52.03 -5.12 -43.20
CA LYS A 14 52.60 -6.23 -42.42
C LYS A 14 52.64 -6.23 -40.87
N ASP A 15 52.20 -7.41 -40.42
CA ASP A 15 52.84 -8.36 -39.51
C ASP A 15 52.61 -8.29 -38.00
N GLY A 16 52.24 -9.48 -37.49
CA GLY A 16 52.47 -9.95 -36.11
C GLY A 16 51.46 -9.41 -35.10
N GLY A 17 50.51 -10.17 -34.56
CA GLY A 17 50.71 -11.52 -34.02
C GLY A 17 51.53 -11.43 -32.73
N GLY A 18 50.90 -11.17 -31.58
CA GLY A 18 51.62 -11.13 -30.30
C GLY A 18 50.85 -10.52 -29.14
N SER A 19 49.96 -11.31 -28.56
CA SER A 19 49.27 -11.02 -27.30
C SER A 19 50.25 -10.84 -26.13
N ARG A 20 49.98 -9.86 -25.23
CA ARG A 20 50.16 -9.85 -23.75
C ARG A 20 50.12 -8.41 -23.22
N SER A 21 49.03 -7.95 -22.57
CA SER A 21 48.80 -7.93 -21.11
C SER A 21 49.97 -7.28 -20.33
N VAL A 22 49.85 -6.29 -19.43
CA VAL A 22 48.88 -6.03 -18.36
C VAL A 22 49.15 -4.60 -17.78
N VAL A 23 48.10 -3.86 -17.41
CA VAL A 23 47.95 -2.98 -16.20
C VAL A 23 48.78 -1.69 -16.02
N ALA A 24 48.08 -0.53 -15.93
CA ALA A 24 48.15 0.53 -14.89
C ALA A 24 47.30 1.75 -15.34
N ALA A 25 46.06 2.00 -14.86
CA ALA A 25 45.66 2.80 -13.67
C ALA A 25 46.31 4.20 -13.64
N LEU A 26 45.68 5.38 -13.47
CA LEU A 26 44.37 5.93 -13.01
C LEU A 26 44.14 7.26 -13.81
N ILE A 27 42.98 7.93 -13.89
CA ILE A 27 42.31 8.76 -12.87
C ILE A 27 40.93 9.20 -13.43
N PHE A 28 39.94 9.18 -12.54
CA PHE A 28 38.50 9.46 -12.70
C PHE A 28 38.18 10.87 -13.21
N GLY A 29 37.16 10.99 -14.08
CA GLY A 29 36.54 12.26 -14.43
C GLY A 29 35.64 12.16 -15.65
N LEU A 30 34.46 11.55 -15.53
CA LEU A 30 33.42 11.65 -16.56
C LEU A 30 32.06 11.88 -15.90
N GLU A 31 31.48 13.05 -16.17
CA GLU A 31 30.05 13.34 -16.00
C GLU A 31 29.24 12.22 -16.62
N ALA A 32 28.24 11.72 -15.88
CA ALA A 32 27.34 10.70 -16.40
C ALA A 32 26.59 11.25 -17.64
N PRO A 33 26.76 10.67 -18.84
CA PRO A 33 26.06 11.12 -20.02
C PRO A 33 24.55 10.87 -19.85
N SER A 34 23.73 11.83 -20.28
CA SER A 34 22.27 11.89 -20.11
C SER A 34 21.49 10.66 -20.61
N GLY A 35 22.13 9.71 -21.32
CA GLY A 35 21.55 8.42 -21.67
C GLY A 35 21.42 7.44 -20.51
N ILE A 36 22.24 7.57 -19.45
CA ILE A 36 22.18 6.67 -18.29
C ILE A 36 20.86 6.83 -17.54
N ILE A 37 20.35 8.07 -17.37
CA ILE A 37 19.07 8.31 -16.69
C ILE A 37 17.90 7.69 -17.48
N LYS A 38 17.90 7.78 -18.82
CA LYS A 38 16.84 7.21 -19.67
C LYS A 38 16.87 5.68 -19.70
N THR A 39 18.05 5.07 -19.65
CA THR A 39 18.22 3.61 -19.53
C THR A 39 17.93 3.10 -18.11
N ILE A 40 18.27 3.86 -17.07
CA ILE A 40 17.83 3.57 -15.70
C ILE A 40 16.30 3.64 -15.64
N MET A 41 15.66 4.69 -16.17
CA MET A 41 14.20 4.84 -16.20
C MET A 41 13.47 3.71 -16.94
N VAL A 42 14.03 3.16 -18.02
CA VAL A 42 13.43 2.00 -18.73
C VAL A 42 13.66 0.68 -17.96
N ALA A 43 14.67 0.62 -17.09
CA ALA A 43 14.81 -0.44 -16.07
C ALA A 43 13.98 -0.15 -14.79
N LEU A 44 13.37 1.04 -14.66
CA LEU A 44 12.32 1.36 -13.67
C LEU A 44 10.94 0.89 -14.18
N GLU A 45 10.87 -0.33 -14.73
CA GLU A 45 9.59 -1.06 -14.77
C GLU A 45 9.21 -1.40 -13.34
N GLU A 46 8.61 -0.44 -12.61
CA GLU A 46 7.83 -0.79 -11.44
C GLU A 46 6.37 -0.85 -11.88
N THR A 47 5.93 -2.05 -12.26
CA THR A 47 4.53 -2.40 -12.00
C THR A 47 4.34 -2.17 -10.50
N ILE A 48 3.81 -1.01 -10.11
CA ILE A 48 3.38 -0.75 -8.73
C ILE A 48 2.44 -1.90 -8.42
N SER A 49 2.92 -2.84 -7.61
CA SER A 49 2.21 -4.09 -7.33
C SER A 49 0.93 -3.70 -6.62
N MET A 50 -0.20 -3.79 -7.32
CA MET A 50 -1.51 -3.48 -6.75
C MET A 50 -1.71 -4.34 -5.50
N PRO A 51 -1.75 -3.75 -4.30
CA PRO A 51 -1.77 -4.53 -3.08
C PRO A 51 -3.19 -4.96 -2.73
N LEU A 52 -4.15 -4.91 -3.67
CA LEU A 52 -5.56 -5.16 -3.43
C LEU A 52 -5.95 -6.57 -3.89
N VAL A 53 -6.66 -7.29 -3.03
CA VAL A 53 -7.22 -8.61 -3.30
C VAL A 53 -8.71 -8.63 -2.95
N ILE A 54 -9.51 -9.33 -3.75
CA ILE A 54 -10.93 -9.55 -3.49
C ILE A 54 -11.06 -10.89 -2.75
N THR A 55 -11.77 -10.90 -1.62
CA THR A 55 -12.05 -12.13 -0.86
C THR A 55 -13.19 -12.93 -1.48
N GLU A 56 -13.37 -14.17 -1.03
CA GLU A 56 -14.50 -15.02 -1.40
C GLU A 56 -15.88 -14.40 -1.07
N HIS A 57 -15.90 -13.43 -0.16
CA HIS A 57 -17.09 -12.68 0.23
C HIS A 57 -17.23 -11.33 -0.51
N GLY A 58 -16.45 -11.11 -1.58
CA GLY A 58 -16.52 -9.88 -2.38
C GLY A 58 -15.90 -8.64 -1.73
N THR A 59 -15.20 -8.78 -0.59
CA THR A 59 -14.57 -7.65 0.10
C THR A 59 -13.19 -7.35 -0.46
N ILE A 60 -12.89 -6.08 -0.74
CA ILE A 60 -11.55 -5.65 -1.16
C ILE A 60 -10.64 -5.44 0.06
N ARG A 61 -9.47 -6.09 0.09
CA ARG A 61 -8.50 -6.06 1.20
C ARG A 61 -7.08 -5.84 0.71
N ILE A 62 -6.21 -5.43 1.63
CA ILE A 62 -4.77 -5.36 1.37
C ILE A 62 -4.17 -6.78 1.42
N LYS A 63 -3.39 -7.14 0.40
CA LYS A 63 -2.72 -8.43 0.25
C LYS A 63 -1.85 -8.70 1.47
N GLY A 64 -2.02 -9.89 2.06
CA GLY A 64 -1.28 -10.28 3.26
C GLY A 64 -1.74 -9.61 4.55
N SER A 65 -2.81 -8.79 4.51
CA SER A 65 -3.37 -8.11 5.67
C SER A 65 -4.87 -8.38 5.81
N ARG A 66 -5.37 -8.21 7.04
CA ARG A 66 -6.80 -8.24 7.33
C ARG A 66 -7.48 -6.88 7.13
N VAL A 67 -6.74 -5.83 6.83
CA VAL A 67 -7.30 -4.49 6.65
C VAL A 67 -8.01 -4.40 5.28
N SER A 68 -9.24 -3.89 5.28
CA SER A 68 -10.03 -3.66 4.08
C SER A 68 -9.63 -2.33 3.40
N LEU A 69 -9.92 -2.22 2.10
CA LEU A 69 -9.80 -0.95 1.39
C LEU A 69 -10.74 0.10 2.02
N ASP A 70 -11.94 -0.31 2.43
CA ASP A 70 -12.92 0.52 3.14
C ASP A 70 -12.29 1.25 4.34
N SER A 71 -11.60 0.52 5.23
CA SER A 71 -10.99 1.16 6.41
C SER A 71 -9.96 2.22 6.02
N ILE A 72 -9.13 1.96 5.01
CA ILE A 72 -8.13 2.94 4.54
C ILE A 72 -8.83 4.17 3.96
N VAL A 73 -9.83 3.97 3.10
CA VAL A 73 -10.61 5.04 2.48
C VAL A 73 -11.33 5.87 3.53
N HIS A 74 -11.91 5.23 4.55
CA HIS A 74 -12.58 5.89 5.66
C HIS A 74 -11.63 6.84 6.40
N HIS A 75 -10.47 6.35 6.85
CA HIS A 75 -9.47 7.20 7.52
C HIS A 75 -8.96 8.32 6.63
N PHE A 76 -8.73 8.05 5.33
CA PHE A 76 -8.32 9.06 4.37
C PHE A 76 -9.39 10.15 4.19
N LYS A 77 -10.66 9.79 4.11
CA LYS A 77 -11.80 10.73 4.03
C LYS A 77 -11.92 11.59 5.30
N LEU A 78 -11.52 11.08 6.47
CA LEU A 78 -11.41 11.85 7.70
C LEU A 78 -10.20 12.82 7.73
N GLY A 79 -9.39 12.86 6.67
CA GLY A 79 -8.23 13.73 6.55
C GLY A 79 -6.94 13.16 7.11
N ALA A 80 -6.91 11.87 7.45
CA ALA A 80 -5.67 11.22 7.89
C ALA A 80 -4.67 11.10 6.73
N THR A 81 -3.40 11.37 7.01
CA THR A 81 -2.32 11.11 6.05
C THR A 81 -2.03 9.61 5.95
N ALA A 82 -1.35 9.18 4.88
CA ALA A 82 -0.97 7.78 4.71
C ALA A 82 -0.13 7.25 5.90
N GLU A 83 0.76 8.08 6.45
CA GLU A 83 1.57 7.75 7.62
C GLU A 83 0.74 7.55 8.88
N GLN A 84 -0.29 8.40 9.08
CA GLN A 84 -1.23 8.26 10.20
C GLN A 84 -2.09 7.00 10.06
N ILE A 85 -2.45 6.64 8.82
CA ILE A 85 -3.17 5.40 8.53
C ILE A 85 -2.29 4.18 8.84
N VAL A 86 -1.00 4.19 8.47
CA VAL A 86 -0.06 3.12 8.84
C VAL A 86 0.13 3.02 10.36
N GLN A 87 0.16 4.15 11.09
CA GLN A 87 0.20 4.12 12.55
C GLN A 87 -1.04 3.44 13.15
N SER A 88 -2.19 3.61 12.52
CA SER A 88 -3.44 2.95 12.91
C SER A 88 -3.47 1.46 12.51
N PHE A 89 -2.75 1.09 11.46
CA PHE A 89 -2.64 -0.28 10.95
C PHE A 89 -1.17 -0.72 10.78
N PRO A 90 -0.46 -1.07 11.88
CA PRO A 90 0.96 -1.40 11.82
C PRO A 90 1.32 -2.63 10.98
N SER A 91 0.33 -3.43 10.57
CA SER A 91 0.51 -4.56 9.67
C SER A 91 0.59 -4.17 8.19
N LEU A 92 0.39 -2.89 7.84
CA LEU A 92 0.47 -2.38 6.48
C LEU A 92 1.80 -1.71 6.20
N SER A 93 2.32 -1.87 4.99
CA SER A 93 3.43 -1.05 4.53
C SER A 93 2.92 0.32 4.07
N LEU A 94 3.78 1.34 4.20
CA LEU A 94 3.44 2.68 3.72
C LEU A 94 3.19 2.73 2.21
N GLY A 95 3.94 1.93 1.44
CA GLY A 95 3.73 1.79 0.00
C GLY A 95 2.37 1.22 -0.36
N ASP A 96 1.88 0.23 0.39
CA ASP A 96 0.55 -0.36 0.17
C ASP A 96 -0.56 0.66 0.44
N VAL A 97 -0.41 1.45 1.51
CA VAL A 97 -1.38 2.50 1.86
C VAL A 97 -1.43 3.58 0.78
N TYR A 98 -0.27 4.09 0.33
CA TYR A 98 -0.24 5.05 -0.77
C TYR A 98 -0.83 4.49 -2.07
N SER A 99 -0.51 3.24 -2.41
CA SER A 99 -1.05 2.58 -3.61
C SER A 99 -2.56 2.41 -3.52
N SER A 100 -3.08 2.08 -2.34
CA SER A 100 -4.52 1.93 -2.08
C SER A 100 -5.26 3.26 -2.17
N ILE A 101 -4.67 4.34 -1.61
CA ILE A 101 -5.23 5.69 -1.73
C ILE A 101 -5.21 6.15 -3.19
N ALA A 102 -4.11 5.92 -3.92
CA ALA A 102 -4.01 6.25 -5.33
C ALA A 102 -5.06 5.49 -6.16
N TYR A 103 -5.25 4.20 -5.87
CA TYR A 103 -6.29 3.39 -6.51
C TYR A 103 -7.69 3.96 -6.26
N TYR A 104 -8.01 4.28 -5.00
CA TYR A 104 -9.28 4.92 -4.63
C TYR A 104 -9.50 6.26 -5.33
N LEU A 105 -8.48 7.13 -5.38
CA LEU A 105 -8.59 8.43 -6.04
C LEU A 105 -8.79 8.29 -7.56
N THR A 106 -8.24 7.25 -8.17
CA THR A 106 -8.38 6.98 -9.61
C THR A 106 -9.75 6.36 -9.95
N HIS A 107 -10.28 5.52 -9.07
CA HIS A 107 -11.53 4.74 -9.26
C HIS A 107 -12.63 5.20 -8.30
N ARG A 108 -12.66 6.50 -8.00
CA ARG A 108 -13.44 7.02 -6.88
C ARG A 108 -14.92 6.71 -7.00
N GLN A 109 -15.49 6.84 -8.19
CA GLN A 109 -16.90 6.58 -8.41
C GLN A 109 -17.24 5.11 -8.12
N GLU A 110 -16.53 4.17 -8.75
CA GLU A 110 -16.81 2.74 -8.59
C GLU A 110 -16.60 2.27 -7.14
N ILE A 111 -15.60 2.82 -6.45
CA ILE A 111 -15.34 2.48 -5.06
C ILE A 111 -16.37 3.10 -4.12
N GLU A 112 -16.81 4.34 -4.32
CA GLU A 112 -17.87 4.93 -3.49
C GLU A 112 -19.20 4.18 -3.69
N GLU A 113 -19.53 3.74 -4.91
CA GLU A 113 -20.69 2.88 -5.18
C GLU A 113 -20.58 1.55 -4.41
N TYR A 114 -19.44 0.86 -4.50
CA TYR A 114 -19.18 -0.37 -3.73
C TYR A 114 -19.29 -0.16 -2.20
N LEU A 115 -18.75 0.95 -1.68
CA LEU A 115 -18.79 1.25 -0.25
C LEU A 115 -20.23 1.51 0.22
N GLN A 116 -21.03 2.20 -0.59
CA GLN A 116 -22.44 2.47 -0.30
C GLN A 116 -23.28 1.17 -0.29
N GLU A 117 -23.02 0.26 -1.21
CA GLU A 117 -23.69 -1.06 -1.23
C GLU A 117 -23.37 -1.87 0.04
N GLN A 118 -22.09 -1.85 0.47
CA GLN A 118 -21.66 -2.50 1.71
C GLN A 118 -22.31 -1.89 2.95
N GLU A 119 -22.38 -0.56 3.04
CA GLU A 119 -23.05 0.14 4.14
C GLU A 119 -24.53 -0.22 4.20
N THR A 120 -25.22 -0.18 3.05
CA THR A 120 -26.64 -0.55 2.96
C THR A 120 -26.89 -2.00 3.39
N ALA A 121 -26.01 -2.93 2.98
CA ALA A 121 -26.12 -4.33 3.38
C ALA A 121 -25.87 -4.54 4.88
N ALA A 122 -24.91 -3.81 5.45
CA ALA A 122 -24.62 -3.84 6.88
C ALA A 122 -25.79 -3.28 7.71
N ASP A 123 -26.35 -2.15 7.28
CA ASP A 123 -27.50 -1.51 7.94
C ASP A 123 -28.73 -2.43 7.91
N ALA A 124 -29.02 -3.05 6.76
CA ALA A 124 -30.14 -3.99 6.63
C ALA A 124 -29.96 -5.22 7.54
N LEU A 125 -28.74 -5.74 7.66
CA LEU A 125 -28.44 -6.84 8.58
C LEU A 125 -28.60 -6.39 10.05
N GLN A 126 -28.14 -5.19 10.38
CA GLN A 126 -28.29 -4.62 11.72
C GLN A 126 -29.77 -4.45 12.08
N GLU A 127 -30.59 -3.90 11.17
CA GLU A 127 -32.02 -3.74 11.38
C GLU A 127 -32.73 -5.10 11.57
N GLN A 128 -32.32 -6.14 10.83
CA GLN A 128 -32.84 -7.50 11.01
C GLN A 128 -32.48 -8.08 12.38
N LEU A 129 -31.25 -7.87 12.84
CA LEU A 129 -30.84 -8.32 14.17
C LEU A 129 -31.58 -7.53 15.25
N GLU A 130 -31.69 -6.22 15.10
CA GLU A 130 -32.36 -5.36 16.09
C GLU A 130 -33.88 -5.58 16.14
N SER A 131 -34.51 -5.94 15.02
CA SER A 131 -35.93 -6.30 14.99
C SER A 131 -36.21 -7.71 15.52
N ASN A 132 -35.18 -8.56 15.66
CA ASN A 132 -35.31 -9.89 16.23
C ASN A 132 -35.46 -9.83 17.77
N PRO A 133 -36.62 -10.22 18.33
CA PRO A 133 -36.86 -10.15 19.77
C PRO A 133 -35.90 -11.01 20.60
N ASP A 134 -35.47 -12.16 20.07
CA ASP A 134 -34.57 -13.10 20.77
C ASP A 134 -33.17 -12.49 20.87
N TYR A 135 -32.69 -11.85 19.81
CA TYR A 135 -31.40 -11.14 19.82
C TYR A 135 -31.41 -9.98 20.82
N GLN A 136 -32.49 -9.20 20.84
CA GLN A 136 -32.62 -8.09 21.79
C GLN A 136 -32.63 -8.56 23.25
N ALA A 137 -33.30 -9.68 23.54
CA ALA A 137 -33.29 -10.28 24.86
C ALA A 137 -31.88 -10.72 25.29
N GLU A 138 -31.13 -11.38 24.38
CA GLU A 138 -29.75 -11.80 24.63
C GLU A 138 -28.81 -10.62 24.91
N ILE A 139 -28.90 -9.55 24.12
CA ILE A 139 -28.09 -8.33 24.31
C ILE A 139 -28.44 -7.63 25.63
N ALA A 140 -29.72 -7.58 26.01
CA ALA A 140 -30.15 -7.00 27.29
C ALA A 140 -29.61 -7.79 28.49
N GLU A 141 -29.60 -9.12 28.40
CA GLU A 141 -29.01 -10.00 29.43
C GLU A 141 -27.49 -9.79 29.52
N LEU A 142 -26.80 -9.80 28.37
CA LEU A 142 -25.35 -9.57 28.31
C LEU A 142 -24.97 -8.22 28.92
N ARG A 143 -25.73 -7.16 28.58
CA ARG A 143 -25.55 -5.82 29.16
C ARG A 143 -25.73 -5.84 30.67
N SER A 144 -26.78 -6.47 31.18
CA SER A 144 -27.05 -6.58 32.62
C SER A 144 -25.90 -7.29 33.36
N ARG A 145 -25.38 -8.37 32.79
CA ARG A 145 -24.21 -9.09 33.30
C ARG A 145 -22.95 -8.22 33.31
N MET A 146 -22.73 -7.43 32.25
CA MET A 146 -21.58 -6.52 32.15
C MET A 146 -21.64 -5.40 33.21
N LEU A 147 -22.83 -4.80 33.41
CA LEU A 147 -23.04 -3.76 34.43
C LEU A 147 -22.83 -4.33 35.84
N GLY A 148 -23.36 -5.52 36.14
CA GLY A 148 -23.13 -6.18 37.43
C GLY A 148 -21.65 -6.44 37.73
N ARG A 149 -20.85 -6.82 36.73
CA ARG A 149 -19.40 -6.99 36.91
C ARG A 149 -18.67 -5.67 37.17
N TRP A 150 -19.11 -4.59 36.53
CA TRP A 150 -18.53 -3.26 36.73
C TRP A 150 -18.82 -2.70 38.13
N THR A 151 -20.07 -2.84 38.60
CA THR A 151 -20.48 -2.36 39.93
C THR A 151 -19.82 -3.16 41.06
N SER A 152 -19.69 -4.48 40.92
CA SER A 152 -18.94 -5.30 41.89
C SER A 152 -17.45 -4.94 41.96
N ARG A 153 -16.86 -4.46 40.86
CA ARG A 153 -15.45 -4.02 40.84
C ARG A 153 -15.26 -2.67 41.55
N GLN A 154 -16.22 -1.74 41.45
CA GLN A 154 -16.19 -0.49 42.21
C GLN A 154 -16.36 -0.75 43.71
N GLN A 155 -17.34 -1.57 44.13
CA GLN A 155 -17.57 -1.85 45.56
C GLN A 155 -16.42 -2.62 46.23
N ASN A 156 -15.72 -3.50 45.51
CA ASN A 156 -14.54 -4.21 46.03
C ASN A 156 -13.23 -3.41 45.93
N GLY A 157 -13.22 -2.27 45.20
CA GLY A 157 -12.06 -1.40 45.03
C GLY A 157 -11.92 -0.30 46.09
N ASP A 158 -12.98 -0.01 46.85
CA ASP A 158 -13.03 1.05 47.87
C ASP A 158 -12.66 0.57 49.29
N ALA A 159 -12.26 -0.70 49.45
CA ALA A 159 -11.87 -1.28 50.73
C ALA A 159 -10.35 -1.48 50.84
N THR A 160 -9.58 -0.39 50.86
CA THR A 160 -8.24 -0.40 51.45
C THR A 160 -8.15 0.71 52.49
N PRO A 161 -8.13 0.41 53.80
CA PRO A 161 -7.85 1.44 54.79
C PRO A 161 -6.37 1.80 54.64
N ILE A 162 -6.13 3.02 54.18
CA ILE A 162 -4.81 3.64 54.22
C ILE A 162 -4.51 3.90 55.69
N GLY A 163 -3.71 3.00 56.28
CA GLY A 163 -3.06 3.20 57.57
C GLY A 163 -1.85 4.13 57.43
#